data_AF-A0A2V6CJY6-F1
#
_entry.id   AF-A0A2V6CJY6-F1
#
_cell.length_a   1.000
_cell.length_b   1.000
_cell.length_c   1.000
_cell.angle_alpha   90.00
_cell.angle_beta   90.00
_cell.angle_gamma   90.00
#
_symmetry.space_group_name_H-M   'P 1'
#
loop_
_entity.id
_entity.type
_entity.pdbx_description
1 polymer ?
#
loop_
_entity_poly.entity_id
_entity_poly.type
_entity_poly.pdbx_seq_one_letter_code
_entity_poly.pdbx_strand_id
1 'polypeptide(L)'
;SLTEDSPHEIPVARALIENIERTSGSQLSTLNPQLSFDPYSYQRRASDTLAIAGIGNSGQRIKLGGAELIRVVVKKANFDKIAHKIEKLGDYKPEIIYENAGIVEIDPRDETAIAKLNAERSPRFVTVSDDVDLAVIPAFRLLAGKLHSRHPILLKDVLSRGEEMLDTGYSMLDKEIQHPVSSIQHQPDFLTRLLSASTNIGSLLCDGIGDAILAQGEEAPGQALRLSYNILQAAGSRIFKTDYVACPSCGRTLFNLQTTTAKIKAATSHLKGVKIAIMGCIVNGPGEMADADFGYVGGAPGKVNLYVGKTAVKFNIPEVEAVDRLKDLIREHGKWVEPVPRRAAFEPTS
;
A
#
# COMPACT_ATOMS: atom_id res chain seq x y z
N SER A 1 0.18 -1.41 8.44
CA SER A 1 -0.40 -2.76 8.58
C SER A 1 -1.04 -2.88 9.95
N LEU A 2 -2.20 -3.54 10.07
CA LEU A 2 -2.82 -3.88 11.37
C LEU A 2 -1.86 -4.69 12.27
N THR A 3 -0.93 -5.43 11.65
CA THR A 3 0.06 -6.27 12.33
C THR A 3 1.30 -5.51 12.78
N GLU A 4 1.51 -4.27 12.32
CA GLU A 4 2.74 -3.53 12.63
C GLU A 4 2.59 -2.71 13.91
N ASP A 5 1.41 -2.14 14.17
CA ASP A 5 1.14 -1.23 15.29
C ASP A 5 -0.12 -1.67 16.04
N SER A 6 -0.01 -2.74 16.84
CA SER A 6 -1.13 -3.37 17.55
C SER A 6 -2.02 -2.43 18.39
N PRO A 7 -1.53 -1.31 18.98
CA PRO A 7 -2.42 -0.37 19.67
C PRO A 7 -3.48 0.28 18.76
N HIS A 8 -3.21 0.39 17.45
CA HIS A 8 -4.12 0.98 16.48
C HIS A 8 -5.06 -0.05 15.84
N GLU A 9 -4.93 -1.34 16.18
CA GLU A 9 -5.72 -2.38 15.55
C GLU A 9 -7.22 -2.22 15.79
N ILE A 10 -7.65 -2.03 17.05
CA ILE A 10 -9.07 -1.87 17.38
C ILE A 10 -9.67 -0.61 16.73
N PRO A 11 -9.05 0.59 16.83
CA PRO A 11 -9.54 1.78 16.12
C PRO A 11 -9.68 1.57 14.61
N VAL A 12 -8.69 0.94 13.97
CA VAL A 12 -8.72 0.67 12.54
C VAL A 12 -9.82 -0.33 12.19
N ALA A 13 -9.97 -1.42 12.97
CA ALA A 13 -11.01 -2.41 12.76
C ALA A 13 -12.42 -1.80 12.86
N ARG A 14 -12.65 -0.91 13.84
CA ARG A 14 -13.92 -0.16 13.96
C ARG A 14 -14.17 0.71 12.73
N ALA A 15 -13.17 1.49 12.31
CA ALA A 15 -13.28 2.34 11.13
C ALA A 15 -13.52 1.53 9.83
N LEU A 16 -12.98 0.31 9.73
CA LEU A 16 -13.27 -0.61 8.63
C LEU A 16 -14.72 -1.13 8.66
N ILE A 17 -15.27 -1.44 9.84
CA ILE A 17 -16.67 -1.87 9.97
C ILE A 17 -17.61 -0.73 9.56
N GLU A 18 -17.39 0.48 10.08
CA GLU A 18 -18.17 1.67 9.71
C GLU A 18 -18.12 1.96 8.21
N ASN A 19 -17.01 1.63 7.55
CA ASN A 19 -16.85 1.73 6.11
C ASN A 19 -17.74 0.71 5.35
N ILE A 20 -17.81 -0.54 5.83
CA ILE A 20 -18.64 -1.58 5.22
C ILE A 20 -20.13 -1.21 5.28
N GLU A 21 -20.60 -0.70 6.42
CA GLU A 21 -22.00 -0.27 6.58
C GLU A 21 -22.37 0.81 5.55
N ARG A 22 -21.44 1.70 5.21
CA ARG A 22 -21.63 2.75 4.21
C ARG A 22 -21.59 2.25 2.77
N THR A 23 -20.90 1.14 2.48
CA THR A 23 -20.69 0.64 1.11
C THR A 23 -21.58 -0.55 0.74
N SER A 24 -22.10 -1.29 1.72
CA SER A 24 -22.92 -2.50 1.50
C SER A 24 -24.35 -2.22 1.01
N GLY A 25 -24.84 -0.99 1.10
CA GLY A 25 -26.20 -0.59 0.70
C GLY A 25 -26.36 -0.10 -0.74
N SER A 26 -25.29 -0.01 -1.53
CA SER A 26 -25.39 0.53 -2.90
C SER A 26 -26.05 -0.50 -3.84
N GLN A 27 -27.36 -0.41 -4.03
CA GLN A 27 -28.05 -1.05 -5.14
C GLN A 27 -27.82 -0.24 -6.41
N LEU A 28 -26.61 -0.32 -6.97
CA LEU A 28 -26.39 0.17 -8.33
C LEU A 28 -26.77 -0.93 -9.31
N SER A 29 -27.78 -0.66 -10.13
CA SER A 29 -28.14 -1.47 -11.28
C SER A 29 -26.93 -1.49 -12.23
N THR A 30 -26.14 -2.55 -12.15
CA THR A 30 -25.02 -2.75 -13.07
C THR A 30 -25.42 -3.83 -14.06
N LEU A 31 -25.25 -3.52 -15.34
CA LEU A 31 -25.09 -4.54 -16.38
C LEU A 31 -24.03 -5.53 -15.87
N ASN A 32 -24.19 -6.82 -16.12
CA ASN A 32 -23.14 -7.82 -15.90
C ASN A 32 -22.19 -7.78 -17.11
N PRO A 33 -21.13 -6.95 -17.14
CA PRO A 33 -20.13 -7.08 -18.20
C PRO A 33 -19.43 -8.42 -18.05
N GLN A 34 -19.01 -8.99 -19.16
CA GLN A 34 -18.04 -10.07 -19.13
C GLN A 34 -16.74 -9.51 -18.53
N LEU A 35 -16.36 -9.99 -17.34
CA LEU A 35 -15.12 -9.56 -16.69
C LEU A 35 -13.93 -10.07 -17.51
N SER A 36 -12.93 -9.20 -17.68
CA SER A 36 -11.65 -9.55 -18.31
C SER A 36 -10.71 -10.30 -17.35
N PHE A 37 -11.16 -10.61 -16.13
CA PHE A 37 -10.42 -11.30 -15.07
C PHE A 37 -11.34 -12.26 -14.31
N ASP A 38 -10.75 -13.26 -13.65
CA ASP A 38 -11.45 -14.19 -12.76
C ASP A 38 -11.37 -13.68 -11.31
N PRO A 39 -12.48 -13.34 -10.64
CA PRO A 39 -12.44 -12.87 -9.25
C PRO A 39 -12.00 -13.95 -8.24
N TYR A 40 -11.96 -15.23 -8.64
CA TYR A 40 -11.51 -16.34 -7.81
C TYR A 40 -10.07 -16.78 -8.09
N SER A 41 -9.44 -16.23 -9.14
CA SER A 41 -8.06 -16.55 -9.50
C SER A 41 -7.28 -15.28 -9.84
N TYR A 42 -6.23 -15.02 -9.07
CA TYR A 42 -5.40 -13.85 -9.31
C TYR A 42 -4.67 -13.98 -10.65
N GLN A 43 -4.98 -13.07 -11.57
CA GLN A 43 -4.18 -12.85 -12.77
C GLN A 43 -3.96 -11.36 -12.95
N ARG A 44 -2.70 -10.93 -12.89
CA ARG A 44 -2.35 -9.54 -13.21
C ARG A 44 -2.71 -9.25 -14.66
N ARG A 45 -3.47 -8.17 -14.87
CA ARG A 45 -3.82 -7.65 -16.19
C ARG A 45 -2.52 -7.39 -16.96
N ALA A 46 -2.37 -8.03 -18.12
CA ALA A 46 -1.24 -7.78 -18.99
C ALA A 46 -1.24 -6.33 -19.50
N SER A 47 -0.06 -5.79 -19.74
CA SER A 47 0.16 -4.50 -20.38
C SER A 47 1.47 -4.53 -21.17
N ASP A 48 1.59 -3.68 -22.18
CA ASP A 48 2.86 -3.52 -22.90
C ASP A 48 3.77 -2.60 -22.08
N THR A 49 5.08 -2.85 -22.13
CA THR A 49 6.04 -1.98 -21.46
C THR A 49 6.14 -0.64 -22.19
N LEU A 50 5.97 0.45 -21.42
CA LEU A 50 6.09 1.83 -21.89
C LEU A 50 7.20 2.53 -21.12
N ALA A 51 8.08 3.25 -21.83
CA ALA A 51 9.09 4.10 -21.24
C ALA A 51 8.59 5.56 -21.22
N ILE A 52 8.53 6.20 -20.06
CA ILE A 52 8.08 7.60 -19.91
C ILE A 52 9.14 8.47 -19.23
N ALA A 53 8.92 9.78 -19.18
CA ALA A 53 9.81 10.69 -18.44
C ALA A 53 9.81 10.35 -16.94
N GLY A 54 10.98 10.06 -16.40
CA GLY A 54 11.18 9.80 -14.98
C GLY A 54 11.67 11.03 -14.21
N ILE A 55 11.66 10.93 -12.88
CA ILE A 55 12.35 11.84 -11.97
C ILE A 55 13.83 11.43 -11.91
N GLY A 56 14.74 12.31 -12.31
CA GLY A 56 16.18 12.02 -12.32
C GLY A 56 16.97 12.88 -13.30
N ASN A 57 18.16 12.40 -13.67
CA ASN A 57 19.03 13.08 -14.64
C ASN A 57 18.34 13.28 -15.99
N SER A 58 18.61 14.41 -16.65
CA SER A 58 18.04 14.75 -17.96
C SER A 58 18.18 13.58 -18.94
N GLY A 59 17.04 13.08 -19.45
CA GLY A 59 16.98 11.98 -20.43
C GLY A 59 16.69 10.59 -19.86
N GLN A 60 16.68 10.38 -18.53
CA GLN A 60 16.33 9.08 -17.96
C GLN A 60 14.84 8.76 -18.19
N ARG A 61 14.56 7.71 -18.96
CA ARG A 61 13.21 7.17 -19.11
C ARG A 61 12.97 6.02 -18.14
N ILE A 62 11.85 6.07 -17.42
CA ILE A 62 11.41 4.99 -16.53
C ILE A 62 10.43 4.10 -17.28
N LYS A 63 10.64 2.79 -17.18
CA LYS A 63 9.74 1.78 -17.76
C LYS A 63 8.63 1.43 -16.77
N LEU A 64 7.42 1.28 -17.28
CA LEU A 64 6.26 0.76 -16.55
C LEU A 64 5.47 -0.19 -17.46
N GLY A 65 4.57 -0.98 -16.88
CA GLY A 65 3.82 -2.00 -17.63
C GLY A 65 4.62 -3.25 -17.97
N GLY A 66 3.94 -4.29 -18.43
CA GLY A 66 4.53 -5.61 -18.63
C GLY A 66 5.03 -6.20 -17.31
N ALA A 67 6.28 -6.65 -17.27
CA ALA A 67 6.91 -7.22 -16.08
C ALA A 67 7.63 -6.20 -15.18
N GLU A 68 7.51 -4.90 -15.48
CA GLU A 68 8.14 -3.84 -14.71
C GLU A 68 7.46 -3.66 -13.33
N LEU A 69 8.20 -3.11 -12.37
CA LEU A 69 7.65 -2.76 -11.07
C LEU A 69 6.52 -1.73 -11.20
N ILE A 70 5.48 -1.87 -10.37
CA ILE A 70 4.43 -0.87 -10.25
C ILE A 70 5.05 0.43 -9.73
N ARG A 71 4.90 1.50 -10.52
CA ARG A 71 5.56 2.78 -10.27
C ARG A 71 4.75 3.68 -9.37
N VAL A 72 5.44 4.52 -8.59
CA VAL A 72 4.80 5.56 -7.80
C VAL A 72 4.87 6.91 -8.54
N VAL A 73 3.70 7.43 -8.87
CA VAL A 73 3.50 8.74 -9.48
C VAL A 73 3.20 9.77 -8.39
N VAL A 74 3.70 10.99 -8.57
CA VAL A 74 3.40 12.14 -7.71
C VAL A 74 3.02 13.35 -8.56
N LYS A 75 2.18 14.23 -8.03
CA LYS A 75 1.94 15.55 -8.64
C LYS A 75 3.17 16.45 -8.51
N LYS A 76 3.39 17.33 -9.48
CA LYS A 76 4.52 18.28 -9.50
C LYS A 76 4.58 19.14 -8.23
N ALA A 77 3.43 19.66 -7.79
CA ALA A 77 3.34 20.45 -6.57
C ALA A 77 3.80 19.68 -5.31
N ASN A 78 3.48 18.39 -5.23
CA ASN A 78 3.89 17.52 -4.13
C ASN A 78 5.37 17.16 -4.21
N PHE A 79 5.87 16.91 -5.43
CA PHE A 79 7.28 16.67 -5.68
C PHE A 79 8.14 17.86 -5.24
N ASP A 80 7.77 19.08 -5.62
CA ASP A 80 8.55 20.29 -5.31
C ASP A 80 8.68 20.51 -3.79
N LYS A 81 7.64 20.19 -3.01
CA LYS A 81 7.65 20.25 -1.54
C LYS A 81 8.64 19.27 -0.89
N ILE A 82 8.98 18.15 -1.55
CA ILE A 82 9.87 17.11 -1.01
C ILE A 82 11.19 16.98 -1.75
N ALA A 83 11.40 17.74 -2.83
CA ALA A 83 12.57 17.64 -3.70
C ALA A 83 13.90 17.76 -2.92
N HIS A 84 13.96 18.73 -1.99
CA HIS A 84 15.10 18.96 -1.11
C HIS A 84 15.37 17.84 -0.09
N LYS A 85 14.43 16.89 0.08
CA LYS A 85 14.55 15.75 0.99
C LYS A 85 14.81 14.42 0.28
N ILE A 86 14.83 14.37 -1.05
CA ILE A 86 14.89 13.11 -1.83
C ILE A 86 16.02 12.18 -1.38
N GLU A 87 17.21 12.71 -1.11
CA GLU A 87 18.35 11.91 -0.63
C GLU A 87 18.08 11.26 0.74
N LYS A 88 17.30 11.93 1.59
CA LYS A 88 16.91 11.46 2.93
C LYS A 88 15.71 10.51 2.91
N LEU A 89 15.00 10.39 1.78
CA LEU A 89 13.83 9.52 1.68
C LEU A 89 14.19 8.03 1.52
N GLY A 90 15.47 7.70 1.34
CA GLY A 90 15.92 6.31 1.21
C GLY A 90 15.30 5.65 -0.01
N ASP A 91 14.55 4.57 0.21
CA ASP A 91 13.87 3.81 -0.85
C ASP A 91 12.52 4.39 -1.27
N TYR A 92 11.97 5.32 -0.48
CA TYR A 92 10.72 6.00 -0.79
C TYR A 92 10.97 7.16 -1.75
N LYS A 93 11.32 6.86 -3.00
CA LYS A 93 11.58 7.89 -4.01
C LYS A 93 10.39 8.02 -4.95
N PRO A 94 9.91 9.25 -5.23
CA PRO A 94 8.95 9.43 -6.30
C PRO A 94 9.64 9.09 -7.63
N GLU A 95 8.93 8.38 -8.51
CA GLU A 95 9.51 7.89 -9.77
C GLU A 95 9.05 8.73 -10.96
N ILE A 96 7.78 9.14 -10.99
CA ILE A 96 7.15 9.80 -12.14
C ILE A 96 6.42 11.05 -11.66
N ILE A 97 6.52 12.14 -12.43
CA ILE A 97 5.69 13.35 -12.25
C ILE A 97 4.47 13.24 -13.15
N TYR A 98 3.27 13.32 -12.57
CA TYR A 98 1.99 13.16 -13.26
C TYR A 98 1.90 14.03 -14.52
N GLU A 99 2.20 15.32 -14.38
CA GLU A 99 2.07 16.35 -15.42
C GLU A 99 3.07 16.14 -16.58
N ASN A 100 4.17 15.42 -16.34
CA ASN A 100 5.20 15.13 -17.35
C ASN A 100 5.03 13.76 -18.00
N ALA A 101 4.09 12.94 -17.52
CA ALA A 101 3.98 11.54 -17.89
C ALA A 101 3.19 11.30 -19.19
N GLY A 102 2.52 12.32 -19.74
CA GLY A 102 1.68 12.18 -20.92
C GLY A 102 0.50 11.22 -20.72
N ILE A 103 -0.03 11.18 -19.49
CA ILE A 103 -1.16 10.33 -19.10
C ILE A 103 -2.41 10.78 -19.86
N VAL A 104 -3.15 9.81 -20.40
CA VAL A 104 -4.46 10.02 -21.01
C VAL A 104 -5.53 9.82 -19.94
N GLU A 105 -6.22 10.89 -19.57
CA GLU A 105 -7.40 10.85 -18.69
C GLU A 105 -8.65 10.53 -19.52
N ILE A 106 -9.44 9.54 -19.09
CA ILE A 106 -10.65 9.12 -19.79
C ILE A 106 -11.80 8.82 -18.83
N ASP A 107 -13.03 9.22 -19.17
CA ASP A 107 -14.23 8.71 -18.49
C ASP A 107 -14.48 7.27 -18.99
N PRO A 108 -14.52 6.26 -18.11
CA PRO A 108 -14.72 4.86 -18.53
C PRO A 108 -16.11 4.58 -19.15
N ARG A 109 -17.03 5.55 -19.15
CA ARG A 109 -18.34 5.48 -19.81
C ARG A 109 -18.31 6.05 -21.23
N ASP A 110 -17.27 6.78 -21.62
CA ASP A 110 -17.12 7.30 -22.99
C ASP A 110 -16.61 6.20 -23.93
N GLU A 111 -17.55 5.47 -24.53
CA GLU A 111 -17.27 4.40 -25.49
C GLU A 111 -16.48 4.89 -26.72
N THR A 112 -16.70 6.13 -27.15
CA THR A 112 -16.05 6.67 -28.35
C THR A 112 -14.59 6.98 -28.07
N ALA A 113 -14.29 7.59 -26.93
CA ALA A 113 -12.92 7.85 -26.50
C ALA A 113 -12.15 6.54 -26.28
N ILE A 114 -12.78 5.53 -25.67
CA ILE A 114 -12.14 4.22 -25.45
C ILE A 114 -11.87 3.52 -26.78
N ALA A 115 -12.85 3.49 -27.68
CA ALA A 115 -12.68 2.86 -28.99
C ALA A 115 -11.54 3.52 -29.79
N LYS A 116 -11.45 4.85 -29.75
CA LYS A 116 -10.36 5.60 -30.38
C LYS A 116 -9.00 5.24 -29.78
N LEU A 117 -8.92 5.12 -28.46
CA LEU A 117 -7.69 4.77 -27.76
C LEU A 117 -7.25 3.32 -28.05
N ASN A 118 -8.20 2.38 -28.04
CA ASN A 118 -7.97 0.98 -28.38
C ASN A 118 -7.53 0.77 -29.84
N ALA A 119 -7.88 1.69 -30.74
CA ALA A 119 -7.41 1.67 -32.12
C ALA A 119 -5.93 2.08 -32.26
N GLU A 120 -5.30 2.67 -31.24
CA GLU A 120 -3.88 3.05 -31.27
C GLU A 120 -2.95 1.82 -31.23
N ARG A 121 -2.01 1.76 -32.19
CA ARG A 121 -1.00 0.68 -32.27
C ARG A 121 0.10 0.78 -31.23
N SER A 122 0.28 1.91 -30.56
CA SER A 122 1.25 2.07 -29.47
C SER A 122 0.55 2.09 -28.12
N PRO A 123 1.15 1.50 -27.06
CA PRO A 123 0.59 1.60 -25.73
C PRO A 123 0.57 3.06 -25.27
N ARG A 124 -0.45 3.39 -24.49
CA ARG A 124 -0.68 4.70 -23.89
C ARG A 124 -0.82 4.51 -22.39
N PHE A 125 -0.31 5.44 -21.61
CA PHE A 125 -0.48 5.44 -20.16
C PHE A 125 -1.81 6.10 -19.84
N VAL A 126 -2.73 5.38 -19.19
CA VAL A 126 -4.14 5.78 -19.08
C VAL A 126 -4.55 5.85 -17.61
N THR A 127 -5.44 6.78 -17.27
CA THR A 127 -6.11 6.81 -15.97
C THR A 127 -7.56 7.22 -16.14
N VAL A 128 -8.38 6.98 -15.12
CA VAL A 128 -9.75 7.50 -15.07
C VAL A 128 -9.69 9.02 -14.88
N SER A 129 -10.44 9.78 -15.66
CA SER A 129 -10.56 11.24 -15.47
C SER A 129 -11.01 11.58 -14.06
N ASP A 130 -10.53 12.70 -13.52
CA ASP A 130 -11.17 13.26 -12.32
C ASP A 130 -12.59 13.76 -12.66
N ASP A 131 -13.39 13.96 -11.61
CA ASP A 131 -14.75 14.47 -11.57
C ASP A 131 -15.76 13.61 -12.35
N VAL A 132 -15.48 12.30 -12.45
CA VAL A 132 -16.45 11.31 -12.94
C VAL A 132 -17.43 10.95 -11.84
N ASP A 133 -18.71 10.83 -12.21
CA ASP A 133 -19.78 10.38 -11.31
C ASP A 133 -19.76 8.85 -11.16
N LEU A 134 -18.63 8.33 -10.64
CA LEU A 134 -18.38 6.92 -10.35
C LEU A 134 -17.42 6.81 -9.17
N ALA A 135 -17.72 5.91 -8.23
CA ALA A 135 -16.76 5.56 -7.20
C ALA A 135 -15.46 4.98 -7.81
N VAL A 136 -14.34 5.20 -7.13
CA VAL A 136 -12.99 4.88 -7.61
C VAL A 136 -12.84 3.43 -8.09
N ILE A 137 -13.22 2.45 -7.26
CA ILE A 137 -13.09 1.02 -7.58
C ILE A 137 -13.89 0.63 -8.84
N PRO A 138 -15.22 0.87 -8.91
CA PRO A 138 -15.98 0.53 -10.12
C PRO A 138 -15.52 1.32 -11.34
N ALA A 139 -15.07 2.57 -11.20
CA ALA A 139 -14.55 3.35 -12.33
C ALA A 139 -13.31 2.68 -12.96
N PHE A 140 -12.34 2.26 -12.14
CA PHE A 140 -11.14 1.58 -12.62
C PHE A 140 -11.41 0.15 -13.11
N ARG A 141 -12.33 -0.59 -12.49
CA ARG A 141 -12.77 -1.91 -12.98
C ARG A 141 -13.44 -1.79 -14.36
N LEU A 142 -14.30 -0.78 -14.54
CA LEU A 142 -14.95 -0.50 -15.82
C LEU A 142 -13.92 -0.12 -16.90
N LEU A 143 -12.97 0.76 -16.57
CA LEU A 143 -11.86 1.11 -17.46
C LEU A 143 -11.07 -0.14 -17.87
N ALA A 144 -10.66 -0.96 -16.90
CA ALA A 144 -9.85 -2.16 -17.15
C ALA A 144 -10.58 -3.22 -17.99
N GLY A 145 -11.91 -3.29 -17.88
CA GLY A 145 -12.75 -4.18 -18.69
C GLY A 145 -12.89 -3.75 -20.15
N LYS A 146 -12.85 -2.44 -20.45
CA LYS A 146 -13.04 -1.90 -21.81
C LYS A 146 -11.73 -1.54 -22.52
N LEU A 147 -10.70 -1.17 -21.77
CA LEU A 147 -9.41 -0.75 -22.30
C LEU A 147 -8.58 -1.97 -22.70
N HIS A 148 -8.05 -1.97 -23.92
CA HIS A 148 -7.18 -3.05 -24.40
C HIS A 148 -5.97 -3.24 -23.47
N SER A 149 -5.66 -4.49 -23.14
CA SER A 149 -4.64 -4.89 -22.14
C SER A 149 -3.31 -4.13 -22.29
N ARG A 150 -2.81 -4.02 -23.52
CA ARG A 150 -1.60 -3.27 -23.89
C ARG A 150 -1.40 -1.90 -23.23
N HIS A 151 -2.47 -1.15 -22.93
CA HIS A 151 -2.36 0.15 -22.28
C HIS A 151 -2.15 -0.01 -20.78
N PRO A 152 -1.02 0.47 -20.22
CA PRO A 152 -0.83 0.50 -18.78
C PRO A 152 -1.78 1.49 -18.08
N ILE A 153 -2.18 1.16 -16.86
CA ILE A 153 -3.14 1.93 -16.06
C ILE A 153 -2.47 2.55 -14.83
N LEU A 154 -2.65 3.86 -14.66
CA LEU A 154 -2.38 4.58 -13.41
C LEU A 154 -3.63 4.56 -12.53
N LEU A 155 -3.53 3.98 -11.34
CA LEU A 155 -4.56 4.05 -10.31
C LEU A 155 -4.44 5.34 -9.49
N LYS A 156 -5.58 5.87 -9.06
CA LYS A 156 -5.69 7.00 -8.14
C LYS A 156 -6.53 6.58 -6.94
N ASP A 157 -6.23 7.10 -5.76
CA ASP A 157 -7.03 6.87 -4.55
C ASP A 157 -8.31 7.71 -4.50
N VAL A 158 -8.35 8.84 -5.21
CA VAL A 158 -9.50 9.74 -5.35
C VAL A 158 -9.62 10.24 -6.79
N LEU A 159 -10.84 10.53 -7.25
CA LEU A 159 -11.12 11.06 -8.58
C LEU A 159 -11.76 12.46 -8.52
N SER A 160 -11.33 13.34 -7.61
CA SER A 160 -11.81 14.74 -7.55
C SER A 160 -10.71 15.80 -7.71
N ARG A 161 -11.02 16.92 -8.37
CA ARG A 161 -10.13 18.08 -8.50
C ARG A 161 -10.35 19.12 -7.39
N GLY A 162 -9.69 18.95 -6.24
CA GLY A 162 -9.58 20.00 -5.21
C GLY A 162 -10.54 19.85 -4.01
N GLU A 163 -10.41 20.77 -3.04
CA GLU A 163 -10.82 20.77 -1.61
C GLU A 163 -12.15 20.12 -1.18
N GLU A 164 -13.03 19.79 -2.10
CA GLU A 164 -14.16 18.90 -1.86
C GLU A 164 -13.69 17.45 -1.96
N MET A 165 -13.17 16.91 -0.85
CA MET A 165 -13.09 15.45 -0.61
C MET A 165 -14.51 14.84 -0.47
N LEU A 166 -15.39 15.13 -1.43
CA LEU A 166 -16.70 14.49 -1.55
C LEU A 166 -16.61 13.19 -2.36
N ASP A 167 -15.54 12.97 -3.11
CA ASP A 167 -15.37 11.75 -3.90
C ASP A 167 -14.64 10.63 -3.15
N THR A 168 -15.26 10.29 -2.04
CA THR A 168 -15.23 8.90 -1.62
C THR A 168 -16.59 8.34 -2.03
N GLY A 169 -16.70 7.04 -2.26
CA GLY A 169 -18.02 6.37 -2.33
C GLY A 169 -18.87 6.53 -1.04
N TYR A 170 -18.48 7.43 -0.12
CA TYR A 170 -19.14 7.83 1.11
C TYR A 170 -20.09 9.04 0.95
N SER A 171 -20.17 9.74 -0.19
CA SER A 171 -21.06 10.93 -0.30
C SER A 171 -22.33 10.75 -1.15
N MET A 172 -22.44 9.72 -1.99
CA MET A 172 -23.57 9.63 -2.93
C MET A 172 -24.89 9.14 -2.31
N LEU A 173 -24.89 8.72 -1.04
CA LEU A 173 -26.10 8.29 -0.31
C LEU A 173 -26.64 9.35 0.66
N ASP A 174 -25.94 10.46 0.88
CA ASP A 174 -26.31 11.45 1.91
C ASP A 174 -27.24 12.57 1.40
N LYS A 175 -27.70 12.52 0.15
CA LYS A 175 -28.64 13.55 -0.35
C LYS A 175 -30.06 13.44 0.23
N GLU A 176 -30.41 12.39 0.97
CA GLU A 176 -31.79 12.19 1.48
C GLU A 176 -31.95 12.18 3.02
N ILE A 177 -30.89 12.34 3.81
CA ILE A 177 -31.02 12.42 5.28
C ILE A 177 -30.59 13.80 5.78
N GLN A 178 -31.53 14.75 5.74
CA GLN A 178 -31.39 16.03 6.43
C GLN A 178 -31.42 15.82 7.96
N HIS A 179 -30.24 15.69 8.56
CA HIS A 179 -30.06 16.02 9.97
C HIS A 179 -29.17 17.28 10.10
N PRO A 180 -29.59 18.28 10.91
CA PRO A 180 -28.87 19.53 11.01
C PRO A 180 -27.64 19.34 11.89
N VAL A 181 -26.48 19.11 11.28
CA VAL A 181 -25.21 19.15 12.00
C VAL A 181 -24.45 20.40 11.57
N SER A 182 -24.13 21.20 12.59
CA SER A 182 -23.41 22.47 12.53
C SER A 182 -22.18 22.45 11.61
N SER A 183 -22.05 23.53 10.86
CA SER A 183 -20.91 23.96 10.05
C SER A 183 -19.55 23.89 10.79
N ILE A 184 -18.88 22.75 10.71
CA ILE A 184 -17.42 22.64 10.81
C ILE A 184 -17.02 21.64 9.72
N GLN A 185 -16.40 22.11 8.64
CA GLN A 185 -15.71 21.25 7.67
C GLN A 185 -14.61 20.49 8.41
N HIS A 186 -14.93 19.31 8.95
CA HIS A 186 -13.91 18.38 9.42
C HIS A 186 -13.22 17.81 8.19
N GLN A 187 -12.01 18.28 7.91
CA GLN A 187 -11.14 17.53 7.02
C GLN A 187 -11.03 16.08 7.53
N PRO A 188 -11.12 15.07 6.64
CA PRO A 188 -11.02 13.69 7.06
C PRO A 188 -9.66 13.47 7.73
N ASP A 189 -9.64 12.80 8.88
CA ASP A 189 -8.39 12.53 9.58
C ASP A 189 -7.45 11.61 8.77
N PHE A 190 -6.20 11.50 9.20
CA PHE A 190 -5.24 10.62 8.52
C PHE A 190 -5.73 9.17 8.42
N LEU A 191 -6.45 8.67 9.44
CA LEU A 191 -6.98 7.31 9.44
C LEU A 191 -7.99 7.11 8.30
N THR A 192 -8.89 8.07 8.08
CA THR A 192 -9.87 8.02 7.00
C THR A 192 -9.19 8.01 5.63
N ARG A 193 -8.19 8.90 5.42
CA ARG A 193 -7.42 8.96 4.17
C ARG A 193 -6.60 7.68 3.94
N LEU A 194 -5.98 7.17 5.00
CA LEU A 194 -5.24 5.90 5.00
C LEU A 194 -6.13 4.74 4.53
N LEU A 195 -7.33 4.61 5.12
CA LEU A 195 -8.26 3.54 4.79
C LEU A 195 -8.85 3.69 3.39
N SER A 196 -9.21 4.90 2.98
CA SER A 196 -9.73 5.17 1.65
C SER A 196 -8.71 4.80 0.57
N ALA A 197 -7.49 5.33 0.67
CA ALA A 197 -6.44 5.02 -0.32
C ALA A 197 -6.05 3.54 -0.34
N SER A 198 -5.94 2.92 0.84
CA SER A 198 -5.61 1.49 0.94
C SER A 198 -6.71 0.62 0.36
N THR A 199 -7.99 0.97 0.57
CA THR A 199 -9.13 0.23 0.02
C THR A 199 -9.21 0.42 -1.49
N ASN A 200 -9.18 1.67 -1.96
CA ASN A 200 -9.37 1.98 -3.37
C ASN A 200 -8.23 1.44 -4.24
N ILE A 201 -6.98 1.73 -3.91
CA ILE A 201 -5.83 1.27 -4.69
C ILE A 201 -5.55 -0.21 -4.39
N GLY A 202 -5.56 -0.62 -3.12
CA GLY A 202 -5.21 -1.98 -2.72
C GLY A 202 -6.15 -3.03 -3.28
N SER A 203 -7.47 -2.79 -3.30
CA SER A 203 -8.43 -3.72 -3.91
C SER A 203 -8.17 -3.91 -5.41
N LEU A 204 -7.93 -2.84 -6.15
CA LEU A 204 -7.63 -2.89 -7.58
C LEU A 204 -6.32 -3.63 -7.87
N LEU A 205 -5.30 -3.45 -7.03
CA LEU A 205 -4.05 -4.22 -7.12
C LEU A 205 -4.29 -5.72 -6.87
N CYS A 206 -5.14 -6.06 -5.90
CA CYS A 206 -5.58 -7.43 -5.62
C CYS A 206 -6.42 -8.02 -6.75
N ASP A 207 -7.14 -7.21 -7.52
CA ASP A 207 -7.81 -7.63 -8.76
C ASP A 207 -6.82 -7.79 -9.94
N GLY A 208 -5.54 -7.50 -9.73
CA GLY A 208 -4.51 -7.55 -10.78
C GLY A 208 -4.51 -6.33 -11.70
N ILE A 209 -5.20 -5.24 -11.35
CA ILE A 209 -5.30 -4.01 -12.13
C ILE A 209 -4.25 -3.01 -11.63
N GLY A 210 -3.53 -2.36 -12.55
CA GLY A 210 -2.63 -1.25 -12.25
C GLY A 210 -1.16 -1.52 -12.58
N ASP A 211 -0.53 -0.50 -13.17
CA ASP A 211 0.89 -0.47 -13.54
C ASP A 211 1.63 0.68 -12.86
N ALA A 212 0.87 1.62 -12.31
CA ALA A 212 1.36 2.70 -11.48
C ALA A 212 0.25 3.16 -10.52
N ILE A 213 0.65 3.85 -9.45
CA ILE A 213 -0.29 4.39 -8.46
C ILE A 213 0.03 5.86 -8.16
N LEU A 214 -1.02 6.62 -7.81
CA LEU A 214 -0.95 7.98 -7.29
C LEU A 214 -1.86 8.06 -6.05
N ALA A 215 -1.27 8.19 -4.87
CA ALA A 215 -2.01 8.56 -3.67
C ALA A 215 -1.99 10.09 -3.51
N GLN A 216 -3.15 10.71 -3.61
CA GLN A 216 -3.32 12.17 -3.60
C GLN A 216 -4.39 12.65 -2.60
N GLY A 217 -5.09 11.75 -1.90
CA GLY A 217 -6.01 12.11 -0.82
C GLY A 217 -5.32 12.54 0.49
N GLU A 218 -4.03 12.20 0.65
CA GLU A 218 -3.19 12.67 1.75
C GLU A 218 -2.43 13.96 1.37
N GLU A 219 -2.66 15.03 2.13
CA GLU A 219 -2.14 16.36 1.84
C GLU A 219 -0.63 16.47 2.09
N ALA A 220 -0.12 15.78 3.12
CA ALA A 220 1.29 15.78 3.45
C ALA A 220 2.06 14.92 2.43
N PRO A 221 2.88 15.52 1.53
CA PRO A 221 3.44 14.78 0.40
C PRO A 221 4.34 13.61 0.80
N GLY A 222 5.09 13.78 1.90
CA GLY A 222 5.93 12.70 2.45
C GLY A 222 5.10 11.54 3.02
N GLN A 223 3.92 11.83 3.58
CA GLN A 223 3.01 10.81 4.10
C GLN A 223 2.26 10.10 2.97
N ALA A 224 1.80 10.84 1.95
CA ALA A 224 1.21 10.28 0.73
C ALA A 224 2.18 9.34 -0.01
N LEU A 225 3.47 9.72 -0.08
CA LEU A 225 4.50 8.88 -0.66
C LEU A 225 4.74 7.60 0.15
N ARG A 226 4.87 7.70 1.48
CA ARG A 226 4.99 6.53 2.36
C ARG A 226 3.77 5.62 2.25
N LEU A 227 2.58 6.21 2.18
CA LEU A 227 1.32 5.49 2.01
C LEU A 227 1.29 4.71 0.70
N SER A 228 1.66 5.33 -0.42
CA SER A 228 1.76 4.68 -1.73
C SER A 228 2.61 3.40 -1.67
N TYR A 229 3.83 3.51 -1.14
CA TYR A 229 4.72 2.36 -1.01
C TYR A 229 4.17 1.30 -0.04
N ASN A 230 3.62 1.71 1.11
CA ASN A 230 3.00 0.78 2.06
C ASN A 230 1.84 0.00 1.43
N ILE A 231 1.02 0.63 0.59
CA ILE A 231 -0.06 -0.05 -0.15
C ILE A 231 0.53 -1.09 -1.11
N LEU A 232 1.58 -0.73 -1.88
CA LEU A 232 2.24 -1.68 -2.79
C LEU A 232 2.82 -2.89 -2.07
N GLN A 233 3.41 -2.71 -0.88
CA GLN A 233 3.93 -3.83 -0.10
C GLN A 233 2.83 -4.66 0.54
N ALA A 234 1.78 -4.02 1.07
CA ALA A 234 0.63 -4.73 1.63
C ALA A 234 -0.10 -5.58 0.57
N ALA A 235 -0.18 -5.09 -0.66
CA ALA A 235 -0.72 -5.83 -1.80
C ALA A 235 0.27 -6.85 -2.40
N GLY A 236 1.47 -7.02 -1.82
CA GLY A 236 2.51 -7.92 -2.33
C GLY A 236 3.11 -7.52 -3.69
N SER A 237 2.75 -6.36 -4.23
CA SER A 237 3.15 -5.88 -5.55
C SER A 237 4.57 -5.32 -5.59
N ARG A 238 5.10 -4.87 -4.43
CA ARG A 238 6.48 -4.37 -4.33
C ARG A 238 7.02 -4.55 -2.92
N ILE A 239 8.25 -5.07 -2.82
CA ILE A 239 8.96 -5.22 -1.56
C ILE A 239 9.98 -4.08 -1.45
N PHE A 240 9.88 -3.25 -0.41
CA PHE A 240 10.77 -2.10 -0.25
C PHE A 240 11.36 -1.95 1.17
N LYS A 241 10.74 -2.55 2.20
CA LYS A 241 11.25 -2.61 3.57
C LYS A 241 11.16 -4.03 4.12
N THR A 242 11.70 -4.22 5.32
CA THR A 242 11.44 -5.43 6.14
C THR A 242 9.94 -5.48 6.46
N ASP A 243 9.34 -6.64 6.32
CA ASP A 243 7.91 -6.84 6.58
C ASP A 243 7.70 -7.52 7.93
N TYR A 244 6.67 -7.11 8.66
CA TYR A 244 6.41 -7.60 10.02
C TYR A 244 4.98 -8.10 10.18
N VAL A 245 4.87 -9.35 10.59
CA VAL A 245 3.59 -10.00 10.89
C VAL A 245 3.52 -10.23 12.39
N ALA A 246 2.89 -9.34 13.15
CA ALA A 246 2.63 -9.57 14.57
C ALA A 246 1.18 -10.00 14.82
N CYS A 247 0.98 -10.85 15.83
CA CYS A 247 -0.36 -11.17 16.30
C CYS A 247 -1.01 -9.96 16.98
N PRO A 248 -2.35 -9.92 17.11
CA PRO A 248 -3.06 -8.81 17.77
C PRO A 248 -2.78 -8.65 19.28
N SER A 249 -2.00 -9.58 19.85
CA SER A 249 -1.92 -9.90 21.28
C SER A 249 -3.22 -10.51 21.84
N CYS A 250 -3.10 -11.34 22.88
CA CYS A 250 -4.24 -11.92 23.59
C CYS A 250 -3.82 -12.34 25.01
N GLY A 251 -4.73 -12.89 25.81
CA GLY A 251 -4.42 -13.37 27.17
C GLY A 251 -3.40 -14.50 27.26
N ARG A 252 -2.96 -15.05 26.12
CA ARG A 252 -1.92 -16.09 26.03
C ARG A 252 -0.53 -15.53 25.75
N THR A 253 -0.42 -14.23 25.47
CA THR A 253 0.85 -13.58 25.13
C THR A 253 1.84 -13.68 26.31
N LEU A 254 3.04 -14.20 26.03
CA LEU A 254 4.06 -14.56 27.04
C LEU A 254 5.13 -13.49 27.28
N PHE A 255 5.11 -12.40 26.52
CA PHE A 255 6.02 -11.26 26.63
C PHE A 255 5.31 -9.98 26.20
N ASN A 256 5.86 -8.80 26.52
CA ASN A 256 5.26 -7.56 26.04
C ASN A 256 5.46 -7.42 24.53
N LEU A 257 4.40 -7.66 23.76
CA LEU A 257 4.44 -7.71 22.31
C LEU A 257 4.87 -6.37 21.70
N GLN A 258 4.36 -5.26 22.24
CA GLN A 258 4.63 -3.93 21.72
C GLN A 258 6.11 -3.57 21.85
N THR A 259 6.69 -3.73 23.04
CA THR A 259 8.10 -3.41 23.27
C THR A 259 9.03 -4.38 22.54
N THR A 260 8.65 -5.66 22.44
CA THR A 260 9.42 -6.66 21.70
C THR A 260 9.41 -6.40 20.21
N THR A 261 8.24 -6.09 19.62
CA THR A 261 8.13 -5.69 18.22
C THR A 261 8.96 -4.45 17.93
N ALA A 262 8.95 -3.44 18.81
CA ALA A 262 9.78 -2.26 18.66
C ALA A 262 11.28 -2.59 18.66
N LYS A 263 11.75 -3.47 19.57
CA LYS A 263 13.15 -3.93 19.65
C LYS A 263 13.55 -4.67 18.37
N ILE A 264 12.72 -5.59 17.91
CA ILE A 264 12.97 -6.34 16.67
C ILE A 264 13.04 -5.37 15.49
N LYS A 265 12.03 -4.49 15.31
CA LYS A 265 12.04 -3.47 14.24
C LYS A 265 13.30 -2.60 14.26
N ALA A 266 13.73 -2.15 15.43
CA ALA A 266 14.95 -1.35 15.58
C ALA A 266 16.20 -2.13 15.12
N ALA A 267 16.26 -3.43 15.41
CA ALA A 267 17.35 -4.31 15.03
C ALA A 267 17.32 -4.73 13.55
N THR A 268 16.15 -4.85 12.92
CA THR A 268 16.00 -5.54 11.62
C THR A 268 15.40 -4.70 10.49
N SER A 269 14.94 -3.47 10.72
CA SER A 269 14.20 -2.67 9.71
C SER A 269 14.92 -2.43 8.37
N HIS A 270 16.24 -2.53 8.33
CA HIS A 270 17.06 -2.37 7.13
C HIS A 270 17.09 -3.61 6.21
N LEU A 271 16.56 -4.74 6.65
CA LEU A 271 16.59 -6.03 5.93
C LEU A 271 15.46 -6.13 4.88
N LYS A 272 15.63 -5.42 3.76
CA LYS A 272 14.66 -5.43 2.66
C LYS A 272 14.39 -6.85 2.15
N GLY A 273 13.12 -7.20 2.02
CA GLY A 273 12.69 -8.51 1.55
C GLY A 273 12.81 -9.64 2.56
N VAL A 274 13.09 -9.31 3.83
CA VAL A 274 12.92 -10.24 4.94
C VAL A 274 11.55 -10.04 5.58
N LYS A 275 10.81 -11.14 5.73
CA LYS A 275 9.54 -11.18 6.46
C LYS A 275 9.75 -11.78 7.84
N ILE A 276 9.39 -11.06 8.90
CA ILE A 276 9.58 -11.49 10.29
C ILE A 276 8.23 -11.55 11.00
N ALA A 277 7.87 -12.72 11.49
CA ALA A 277 6.68 -12.91 12.29
C ALA A 277 6.99 -12.81 13.79
N ILE A 278 6.12 -12.14 14.55
CA ILE A 278 6.30 -11.85 15.98
C ILE A 278 5.04 -12.27 16.73
N MET A 279 5.11 -13.43 17.39
CA MET A 279 3.95 -14.10 17.94
C MET A 279 4.05 -14.22 19.46
N GLY A 280 3.03 -13.74 20.15
CA GLY A 280 3.00 -13.73 21.62
C GLY A 280 2.97 -15.13 22.25
N CYS A 281 2.54 -16.17 21.54
CA CYS A 281 2.46 -17.54 22.07
C CYS A 281 2.63 -18.60 20.98
N ILE A 282 2.94 -19.83 21.38
CA ILE A 282 3.11 -20.98 20.48
C ILE A 282 1.79 -21.54 19.92
N VAL A 283 0.64 -21.20 20.51
CA VAL A 283 -0.62 -21.92 20.19
C VAL A 283 -1.11 -21.60 18.78
N ASN A 284 -1.41 -20.33 18.50
CA ASN A 284 -1.77 -19.90 17.14
C ASN A 284 -0.57 -19.32 16.40
N GLY A 285 0.53 -19.01 17.11
CA GLY A 285 1.69 -18.31 16.56
C GLY A 285 2.17 -18.92 15.24
N PRO A 286 2.60 -20.19 15.19
CA PRO A 286 3.08 -20.82 13.95
C PRO A 286 2.08 -20.82 12.79
N GLY A 287 0.77 -20.85 13.08
CA GLY A 287 -0.28 -20.75 12.06
C GLY A 287 -0.45 -19.34 11.52
N GLU A 288 -0.35 -18.33 12.38
CA GLU A 288 -0.48 -16.89 12.06
C GLU A 288 0.78 -16.31 11.38
N MET A 289 1.89 -17.05 11.33
CA MET A 289 3.15 -16.60 10.70
C MET A 289 3.09 -16.44 9.17
N ALA A 290 1.96 -16.77 8.52
CA ALA A 290 1.78 -16.66 7.08
C ALA A 290 2.94 -17.29 6.28
N ASP A 291 3.59 -16.51 5.42
CA ASP A 291 4.78 -16.86 4.63
C ASP A 291 6.05 -16.18 5.15
N ALA A 292 6.12 -15.88 6.46
CA ALA A 292 7.28 -15.26 7.06
C ALA A 292 8.54 -16.13 6.95
N ASP A 293 9.69 -15.48 6.71
CA ASP A 293 10.98 -16.13 6.64
C ASP A 293 11.48 -16.59 8.00
N PHE A 294 11.24 -15.75 9.01
CA PHE A 294 11.68 -15.99 10.38
C PHE A 294 10.55 -15.72 11.36
N GLY A 295 10.52 -16.48 12.46
CA GLY A 295 9.56 -16.29 13.54
C GLY A 295 10.23 -16.06 14.89
N TYR A 296 9.69 -15.10 15.64
CA TYR A 296 9.95 -14.88 17.05
C TYR A 296 8.68 -15.23 17.82
N VAL A 297 8.66 -16.37 18.53
CA VAL A 297 7.43 -16.92 19.12
C VAL A 297 7.61 -17.17 20.61
N GLY A 298 6.66 -16.72 21.43
CA GLY A 298 6.65 -17.00 22.86
C GLY A 298 6.52 -18.49 23.13
N GLY A 299 7.53 -19.09 23.76
CA GLY A 299 7.57 -20.52 24.08
C GLY A 299 7.07 -20.83 25.49
N ALA A 300 7.55 -20.05 26.47
CA ALA A 300 7.14 -20.09 27.87
C ALA A 300 7.41 -18.71 28.50
N PRO A 301 6.97 -18.42 29.75
CA PRO A 301 7.31 -17.16 30.41
C PRO A 301 8.82 -16.88 30.40
N GLY A 302 9.21 -15.71 29.88
CA GLY A 302 10.62 -15.30 29.71
C GLY A 302 11.43 -16.09 28.68
N LYS A 303 10.77 -16.90 27.84
CA LYS A 303 11.39 -17.84 26.89
C LYS A 303 10.80 -17.69 25.49
N VAL A 304 11.67 -17.69 24.49
CA VAL A 304 11.33 -17.53 23.07
C VAL A 304 11.85 -18.71 22.26
N ASN A 305 11.07 -19.12 21.28
CA ASN A 305 11.46 -20.06 20.25
C ASN A 305 11.62 -19.29 18.92
N LEU A 306 12.69 -19.59 18.20
CA LEU A 306 12.96 -19.01 16.88
C LEU A 306 12.67 -20.01 15.77
N TYR A 307 12.09 -19.51 14.69
CA TYR A 307 11.60 -20.30 13.57
C TYR A 307 12.25 -19.84 12.26
N VAL A 308 12.40 -20.79 11.33
CA VAL A 308 12.70 -20.54 9.91
C VAL A 308 11.53 -21.10 9.11
N GLY A 309 10.84 -20.23 8.38
CA GLY A 309 9.49 -20.52 7.90
C GLY A 309 8.60 -20.95 9.07
N LYS A 310 7.98 -22.13 8.96
CA LYS A 310 7.12 -22.70 10.01
C LYS A 310 7.85 -23.71 10.92
N THR A 311 9.15 -23.89 10.76
CA THR A 311 9.93 -24.87 11.51
C THR A 311 10.66 -24.21 12.68
N ALA A 312 10.42 -24.68 13.90
CA ALA A 312 11.16 -24.24 15.08
C ALA A 312 12.58 -24.80 15.05
N VAL A 313 13.59 -23.93 15.13
CA VAL A 313 15.02 -24.30 14.98
C VAL A 313 15.86 -23.98 16.22
N LYS A 314 15.44 -23.02 17.05
CA LYS A 314 16.08 -22.73 18.34
C LYS A 314 14.99 -22.61 19.40
N PHE A 315 15.18 -23.23 20.56
CA PHE A 315 14.15 -23.37 21.59
C PHE A 315 14.58 -22.76 22.92
N ASN A 316 13.61 -22.28 23.69
CA ASN A 316 13.77 -21.88 25.09
C ASN A 316 14.87 -20.82 25.31
N ILE A 317 15.04 -19.93 24.34
CA ILE A 317 16.00 -18.83 24.41
C ILE A 317 15.49 -17.81 25.44
N PRO A 318 16.32 -17.35 26.40
CA PRO A 318 15.94 -16.27 27.28
C PRO A 318 15.51 -15.03 26.47
N GLU A 319 14.36 -14.44 26.81
CA GLU A 319 13.79 -13.29 26.07
C GLU A 319 14.79 -12.13 25.90
N VAL A 320 15.62 -11.90 26.91
CA VAL A 320 16.65 -10.85 26.92
C VAL A 320 17.73 -11.02 25.84
N GLU A 321 18.01 -12.25 25.41
CA GLU A 321 18.99 -12.59 24.38
C GLU A 321 18.32 -12.82 23.01
N ALA A 322 17.01 -13.02 22.99
CA ALA A 322 16.31 -13.58 21.83
C ALA A 322 16.39 -12.71 20.57
N VAL A 323 16.48 -11.38 20.70
CA VAL A 323 16.66 -10.47 19.56
C VAL A 323 18.03 -10.64 18.92
N ASP A 324 19.09 -10.79 19.71
CA ASP A 324 20.43 -11.04 19.18
C ASP A 324 20.52 -12.42 18.53
N ARG A 325 19.91 -13.43 19.16
CA ARG A 325 19.81 -14.78 18.57
C ARG A 325 19.00 -14.79 17.27
N LEU A 326 17.99 -13.92 17.13
CA LEU A 326 17.27 -13.74 15.86
C LEU A 326 18.19 -13.13 14.79
N LYS A 327 19.00 -12.12 15.12
CA LYS A 327 19.98 -11.54 14.18
C LYS A 327 20.98 -12.58 13.69
N ASP A 328 21.50 -13.39 14.60
CA ASP A 328 22.42 -14.48 14.26
C ASP A 328 21.75 -15.52 13.36
N LEU A 329 20.51 -15.90 13.66
CA LEU A 329 19.74 -16.83 12.83
C LEU A 329 19.53 -16.29 11.40
N ILE A 330 19.20 -15.00 11.26
CA ILE A 330 19.05 -14.34 9.97
C ILE A 330 20.39 -14.35 9.19
N ARG A 331 21.51 -14.14 9.90
CA ARG A 331 22.86 -14.21 9.33
C ARG A 331 23.26 -15.62 8.90
N GLU A 332 22.94 -16.63 9.72
CA GLU A 332 23.13 -18.05 9.40
C GLU A 332 22.43 -18.44 8.07
N HIS A 333 21.31 -17.79 7.75
CA HIS A 333 20.53 -18.04 6.54
C HIS A 333 20.83 -17.07 5.38
N GLY A 334 21.91 -16.27 5.47
CA GLY A 334 22.36 -15.39 4.40
C GLY A 334 21.41 -14.22 4.07
N LYS A 335 20.45 -13.93 4.95
CA LYS A 335 19.47 -12.82 4.77
C LYS A 335 19.85 -11.57 5.56
N TRP A 336 20.96 -11.61 6.30
CA TRP A 336 21.47 -10.45 7.03
C TRP A 336 22.30 -9.55 6.12
N VAL A 337 22.03 -8.26 6.15
CA VAL A 337 22.83 -7.22 5.49
C VAL A 337 23.17 -6.20 6.57
N GLU A 338 24.43 -5.79 6.69
CA GLU A 338 24.80 -4.79 7.70
C GLU A 338 24.11 -3.45 7.41
N PRO A 339 23.60 -2.75 8.44
CA PRO A 339 22.93 -1.47 8.25
C PRO A 339 23.91 -0.44 7.69
N VAL A 340 23.47 0.31 6.67
CA VAL A 340 24.27 1.42 6.13
C VAL A 340 24.48 2.44 7.25
N PRO A 341 25.72 2.86 7.56
CA PRO A 341 25.98 3.86 8.58
C PRO A 341 25.15 5.11 8.30
N ARG A 342 24.29 5.49 9.25
CA ARG A 342 23.50 6.70 9.14
C ARG A 342 24.51 7.86 9.12
N ARG A 343 24.75 8.49 7.96
CA ARG A 343 25.48 9.76 7.91
C ARG A 343 24.79 10.69 8.90
N ALA A 344 25.51 11.10 9.94
CA ALA A 344 24.97 11.93 11.00
C ALA A 344 24.24 13.10 10.36
N ALA A 345 22.94 13.22 10.64
CA ALA A 345 22.23 14.44 10.33
C ALA A 345 22.97 15.53 11.11
N PHE A 346 23.57 16.49 10.40
CA PHE A 346 24.11 17.69 11.03
C PHE A 346 23.02 18.25 11.94
N GLU A 347 23.31 18.28 13.25
CA GLU A 347 22.47 18.93 14.24
C GLU A 347 22.27 20.39 13.82
N PRO A 348 21.07 20.95 13.94
CA PRO A 348 20.90 22.38 13.76
C PRO A 348 21.65 23.08 14.90
N THR A 349 22.70 23.81 14.55
CA THR A 349 23.34 24.75 15.47
C THR A 349 22.32 25.79 15.91
N SER A 350 22.03 25.76 17.22
CA SER A 350 21.48 26.80 18.13
C SER A 350 20.67 27.95 17.55
#